data_AF-A0A6J0X7S3-F1
#
_entry.id   AF-A0A6J0X7S3-F1
#
_cell.length_a   1.000
_cell.length_b   1.000
_cell.length_c   1.000
_cell.angle_alpha   90.00
_cell.angle_beta   90.00
_cell.angle_gamma   90.00
#
_symmetry.space_group_name_H-M   'P 1'
#
loop_
_entity.id
_entity.type
_entity.pdbx_description
1 polymer ?
#
loop_
_entity_poly.entity_id
_entity_poly.type
_entity_poly.pdbx_seq_one_letter_code
_entity_poly.pdbx_strand_id
1 'polypeptide(L)'
;LLRPPPQVARLLNVPAVLTEQYPQGLGPTVPELGAQDLQPHSKTCLSMVPVVQQELDARPQLRSVLLCGLETQACILQTALDLLDRGLQVHVVVDACTSRSQVDRLVALSRMRQSGAFLSTSEGLILQLVGDAAHPQFKEVLPPPDLPLLPRKQQMPFQLPRYSGRIHPGT
;
A
#
# COMPACT_ATOMS: atom_id res chain seq x y z
N LEU A 1 8.87 5.23 -5.87
CA LEU A 1 7.52 5.60 -6.32
C LEU A 1 7.57 7.04 -6.81
N LEU A 2 6.89 7.35 -7.91
CA LEU A 2 6.84 8.70 -8.49
C LEU A 2 6.18 9.69 -7.54
N ARG A 3 5.12 9.26 -6.84
CA ARG A 3 4.46 9.97 -5.75
C ARG A 3 3.97 8.96 -4.69
N PRO A 4 4.15 9.20 -3.39
CA PRO A 4 3.63 8.34 -2.34
C PRO A 4 2.09 8.18 -2.42
N PRO A 5 1.54 6.97 -2.16
CA PRO A 5 0.10 6.74 -2.19
C PRO A 5 -0.75 7.71 -1.34
N PRO A 6 -0.33 8.13 -0.12
CA PRO A 6 -1.11 9.09 0.67
C PRO A 6 -1.29 10.45 -0.01
N GLN A 7 -0.29 10.91 -0.77
CA GLN A 7 -0.37 12.18 -1.49
C GLN A 7 -1.33 12.09 -2.69
N VAL A 8 -1.27 10.97 -3.43
CA VAL A 8 -2.21 10.70 -4.53
C VAL A 8 -3.65 10.64 -4.02
N ALA A 9 -3.88 9.92 -2.91
CA ALA A 9 -5.19 9.77 -2.32
C ALA A 9 -5.80 11.14 -1.97
N ARG A 10 -5.00 12.05 -1.41
CA ARG A 10 -5.42 13.42 -1.11
C ARG A 10 -5.82 14.22 -2.35
N LEU A 11 -4.99 14.20 -3.38
CA LEU A 11 -5.22 14.98 -4.61
C LEU A 11 -6.47 14.52 -5.37
N LEU A 12 -6.74 13.22 -5.32
CA LEU A 12 -7.90 12.60 -5.97
C LEU A 12 -9.10 12.44 -5.04
N ASN A 13 -9.04 12.97 -3.81
CA ASN A 13 -10.08 12.83 -2.78
C ASN A 13 -10.50 11.36 -2.53
N VAL A 14 -9.55 10.44 -2.63
CA VAL A 14 -9.74 9.02 -2.29
C VAL A 14 -9.56 8.86 -0.77
N PRO A 15 -10.55 8.29 -0.05
CA PRO A 15 -10.40 8.01 1.37
C PRO A 15 -9.20 7.09 1.63
N ALA A 16 -8.36 7.46 2.59
CA ALA A 16 -7.16 6.71 2.96
C ALA A 16 -7.20 6.29 4.42
N VAL A 17 -6.69 5.09 4.70
CA VAL A 17 -6.53 4.55 6.05
C VAL A 17 -5.08 4.10 6.22
N LEU A 18 -4.50 4.39 7.38
CA LEU A 18 -3.12 4.04 7.72
C LEU A 18 -3.13 3.03 8.87
N THR A 19 -2.30 1.99 8.79
CA THR A 19 -2.11 1.04 9.90
C THR A 19 -0.64 0.89 10.24
N GLU A 20 -0.33 0.71 11.52
CA GLU A 20 1.02 0.47 12.03
C GLU A 20 1.09 -0.89 12.73
N GLN A 21 1.98 -1.76 12.27
CA GLN A 21 2.21 -3.06 12.89
C GLN A 21 3.13 -2.88 14.10
N TYR A 22 2.62 -3.13 15.31
CA TYR A 22 3.38 -3.09 16.56
C TYR A 22 4.39 -1.91 16.63
N PRO A 23 3.92 -0.65 16.60
CA PRO A 23 4.80 0.51 16.48
C PRO A 23 5.78 0.67 17.65
N GLN A 24 5.46 0.11 18.83
CA GLN A 24 6.37 0.10 19.98
C GLN A 24 7.65 -0.69 19.68
N GLY A 25 7.57 -1.74 18.87
CA GLY A 25 8.72 -2.49 18.39
C GLY A 25 9.25 -1.97 17.07
N LEU A 26 8.38 -1.87 16.06
CA LEU A 26 8.79 -1.64 14.66
C LEU A 26 8.97 -0.16 14.30
N GLY A 27 8.61 0.76 15.21
CA GLY A 27 8.60 2.20 14.97
C GLY A 27 7.32 2.67 14.28
N PRO A 28 7.09 4.00 14.27
CA PRO A 28 5.97 4.61 13.57
C PRO A 28 6.20 4.65 12.06
N THR A 29 5.16 5.06 11.34
CA THR A 29 5.19 5.37 9.91
C THR A 29 6.26 6.42 9.62
N VAL A 30 7.09 6.18 8.59
CA VAL A 30 8.19 7.07 8.23
C VAL A 30 7.66 8.40 7.64
N PRO A 31 8.22 9.56 8.02
CA PRO A 31 7.71 10.87 7.60
C PRO A 31 7.74 11.09 6.08
N GLU A 32 8.65 10.43 5.37
CA GLU A 32 8.81 10.48 3.90
C GLU A 32 7.56 9.98 3.15
N LEU A 33 6.67 9.24 3.81
CA LEU A 33 5.39 8.83 3.22
C LEU A 33 4.38 9.98 3.09
N GLY A 34 4.59 11.11 3.78
CA GLY A 34 3.66 12.26 3.69
C GLY A 34 2.26 11.95 4.23
N ALA A 35 2.18 11.07 5.21
CA ALA A 35 0.93 10.58 5.80
C ALA A 35 0.56 11.29 7.12
N GLN A 36 1.11 12.47 7.38
CA GLN A 36 0.97 13.15 8.69
C GLN A 36 -0.48 13.50 9.04
N ASP A 37 -1.34 13.64 8.04
CA ASP A 37 -2.76 13.97 8.22
C ASP A 37 -3.66 12.74 8.40
N LEU A 38 -3.09 11.52 8.35
CA LEU A 38 -3.81 10.28 8.61
C LEU A 38 -3.56 9.83 10.04
N GLN A 39 -4.62 9.46 10.76
CA GLN A 39 -4.50 8.83 12.06
C GLN A 39 -4.17 7.33 11.89
N PRO A 40 -3.04 6.84 12.43
CA PRO A 40 -2.65 5.44 12.29
C PRO A 40 -3.45 4.53 13.23
N HIS A 41 -3.97 3.43 12.68
CA HIS A 41 -4.51 2.32 13.46
C HIS A 41 -3.39 1.35 13.86
N SER A 42 -3.00 1.34 15.13
CA SER A 42 -2.05 0.36 15.67
C SER A 42 -2.64 -1.03 15.68
N LYS A 43 -1.86 -2.04 15.27
CA LYS A 43 -2.31 -3.44 15.23
C LYS A 43 -1.19 -4.44 15.52
N THR A 44 -1.58 -5.61 16.01
CA THR A 44 -0.72 -6.81 16.09
C THR A 44 -1.15 -7.91 15.12
N CYS A 45 -2.42 -7.93 14.70
CA CYS A 45 -2.90 -8.81 13.64
C CYS A 45 -2.27 -8.46 12.28
N LEU A 46 -1.99 -9.48 11.46
CA LEU A 46 -1.37 -9.27 10.16
C LEU A 46 -2.33 -8.56 9.19
N SER A 47 -3.57 -9.03 9.10
CA SER A 47 -4.62 -8.35 8.34
C SER A 47 -4.95 -6.98 8.95
N MET A 48 -5.19 -5.99 8.08
CA MET A 48 -5.66 -4.66 8.49
C MET A 48 -7.16 -4.66 8.83
N VAL A 49 -7.94 -5.60 8.27
CA VAL A 49 -9.41 -5.57 8.29
C VAL A 49 -10.00 -5.42 9.70
N PRO A 50 -9.53 -6.15 10.74
CA PRO A 50 -10.11 -6.02 12.08
C PRO A 50 -10.00 -4.61 12.67
N VAL A 51 -8.87 -3.92 12.47
CA VAL A 51 -8.64 -2.59 13.06
C VAL A 51 -9.25 -1.46 12.23
N VAL A 52 -9.55 -1.71 10.95
CA VAL A 52 -10.18 -0.74 10.04
C VAL A 52 -11.65 -1.07 9.76
N GLN A 53 -12.24 -2.00 10.51
CA GLN A 53 -13.61 -2.48 10.31
C GLN A 53 -14.62 -1.32 10.30
N GLN A 54 -14.50 -0.39 11.25
CA GLN A 54 -15.36 0.79 11.34
C GLN A 54 -15.26 1.69 10.10
N GLU A 55 -14.06 1.86 9.56
CA GLU A 55 -13.85 2.63 8.33
C GLU A 55 -14.49 1.94 7.12
N LEU A 56 -14.38 0.61 7.03
CA LEU A 56 -15.00 -0.15 5.95
C LEU A 56 -16.53 -0.09 6.05
N ASP A 57 -17.10 -0.23 7.24
CA ASP A 57 -18.55 -0.26 7.47
C ASP A 57 -19.20 1.12 7.33
N ALA A 58 -18.45 2.19 7.59
CA ALA A 58 -18.88 3.56 7.33
C ALA A 58 -19.06 3.88 5.83
N ARG A 59 -18.69 2.95 4.93
CA ARG A 59 -18.73 3.12 3.47
C ARG A 59 -19.50 1.96 2.80
N PRO A 60 -20.84 1.87 2.97
CA PRO A 60 -21.63 0.76 2.40
C PRO A 60 -21.59 0.67 0.86
N GLN A 61 -21.24 1.78 0.19
CA GLN A 61 -21.05 1.87 -1.25
C GLN A 61 -19.62 1.51 -1.71
N LEU A 62 -18.70 1.19 -0.79
CA LEU A 62 -17.34 0.80 -1.14
C LEU A 62 -17.38 -0.47 -2.00
N ARG A 63 -16.74 -0.40 -3.17
CA ARG A 63 -16.62 -1.52 -4.12
C ARG A 63 -15.19 -1.99 -4.31
N SER A 64 -14.24 -1.06 -4.25
CA SER A 64 -12.85 -1.33 -4.57
C SER A 64 -11.92 -0.74 -3.52
N VAL A 65 -10.82 -1.43 -3.24
CA VAL A 65 -9.76 -1.02 -2.32
C VAL A 65 -8.43 -1.01 -3.04
N LEU A 66 -7.70 0.08 -2.93
CA LEU A 66 -6.28 0.14 -3.30
C LEU A 66 -5.45 -0.28 -2.09
N LEU A 67 -4.60 -1.29 -2.25
CA LEU A 67 -3.81 -1.85 -1.17
C LEU A 67 -2.31 -1.75 -1.47
N CYS A 68 -1.56 -1.16 -0.55
CA CYS A 68 -0.10 -1.03 -0.63
C CYS A 68 0.56 -1.12 0.75
N GLY A 69 1.87 -1.40 0.79
CA GLY A 69 2.67 -1.37 2.01
C GLY A 69 3.50 -2.63 2.28
N LEU A 70 3.61 -2.98 3.56
CA LEU A 70 4.58 -3.93 4.10
C LEU A 70 3.93 -4.94 5.08
N GLU A 71 4.35 -6.20 5.15
CA GLU A 71 5.12 -6.96 4.15
C GLU A 71 4.17 -7.65 3.15
N THR A 72 4.62 -7.81 1.90
CA THR A 72 3.76 -8.32 0.80
C THR A 72 3.17 -9.70 1.10
N GLN A 73 3.98 -10.60 1.66
CA GLN A 73 3.60 -11.97 2.01
C GLN A 73 2.85 -12.10 3.33
N ALA A 74 2.87 -11.07 4.16
CA ALA A 74 2.25 -11.08 5.48
C ALA A 74 1.02 -10.17 5.48
N CYS A 75 1.18 -8.92 5.93
CA CYS A 75 0.07 -7.99 6.11
C CYS A 75 -0.71 -7.74 4.81
N ILE A 76 -0.03 -7.58 3.67
CA ILE A 76 -0.70 -7.27 2.39
C ILE A 76 -1.49 -8.48 1.89
N LEU A 77 -0.88 -9.67 1.87
CA LEU A 77 -1.58 -10.90 1.46
C LEU A 77 -2.80 -11.19 2.34
N GLN A 78 -2.64 -11.18 3.67
CA GLN A 78 -3.76 -11.47 4.59
C GLN A 78 -4.88 -10.44 4.46
N THR A 79 -4.53 -9.16 4.35
CA THR A 79 -5.53 -8.09 4.14
C THR A 79 -6.25 -8.25 2.81
N ALA A 80 -5.53 -8.59 1.73
CA ALA A 80 -6.14 -8.79 0.42
C ALA A 80 -7.17 -9.94 0.45
N LEU A 81 -6.83 -11.06 1.09
CA LEU A 81 -7.75 -12.21 1.22
C LEU A 81 -9.00 -11.83 2.02
N ASP A 82 -8.85 -11.19 3.19
CA ASP A 82 -10.02 -10.79 3.99
C ASP A 82 -10.91 -9.77 3.26
N LEU A 83 -10.32 -8.84 2.50
CA LEU A 83 -11.10 -7.88 1.70
C LEU A 83 -11.85 -8.57 0.54
N LEU A 84 -11.21 -9.56 -0.11
CA LEU A 84 -11.85 -10.37 -1.15
C LEU A 84 -13.00 -11.20 -0.58
N ASP A 85 -12.84 -11.80 0.61
CA ASP A 85 -13.89 -12.57 1.30
C ASP A 85 -15.08 -11.67 1.70
N ARG A 86 -14.85 -10.37 1.87
CA ARG A 86 -15.91 -9.35 2.04
C ARG A 86 -16.58 -8.92 0.73
N GLY A 87 -16.20 -9.49 -0.41
CA GLY A 87 -16.74 -9.18 -1.73
C GLY A 87 -16.26 -7.86 -2.34
N LEU A 88 -15.13 -7.31 -1.84
CA LEU A 88 -14.53 -6.10 -2.40
C LEU A 88 -13.55 -6.43 -3.53
N GLN A 89 -13.46 -5.55 -4.52
CA GLN A 89 -12.42 -5.62 -5.54
C GLN A 89 -11.10 -5.09 -4.96
N VAL A 90 -10.06 -5.91 -4.94
CA VAL A 90 -8.77 -5.51 -4.37
C VAL A 90 -7.77 -5.22 -5.49
N HIS A 91 -7.22 -4.00 -5.51
CA HIS A 91 -6.15 -3.59 -6.41
C HIS A 91 -4.85 -3.42 -5.61
N VAL A 92 -3.91 -4.34 -5.81
CA VAL A 92 -2.61 -4.31 -5.13
C VAL A 92 -1.63 -3.48 -5.95
N VAL A 93 -1.07 -2.44 -5.32
CA VAL A 93 -0.11 -1.52 -5.94
C VAL A 93 1.29 -2.11 -5.85
N VAL A 94 1.69 -2.90 -6.84
CA VAL A 94 2.85 -3.81 -6.71
C VAL A 94 4.20 -3.10 -6.55
N ASP A 95 4.36 -1.90 -7.10
CA ASP A 95 5.53 -1.04 -6.95
C ASP A 95 5.52 -0.23 -5.64
N ALA A 96 4.43 -0.30 -4.88
CA ALA A 96 4.29 0.19 -3.50
C ALA A 96 4.15 -0.94 -2.47
N CYS A 97 4.41 -2.19 -2.88
CA CYS A 97 4.47 -3.37 -2.02
C CYS A 97 5.86 -3.99 -2.07
N THR A 98 6.39 -4.39 -0.91
CA THR A 98 7.68 -5.09 -0.85
C THR A 98 7.74 -6.09 0.29
N SER A 99 8.82 -6.86 0.30
CA SER A 99 9.15 -7.89 1.28
C SER A 99 10.66 -7.89 1.49
N ARG A 100 11.12 -8.53 2.57
CA ARG A 100 12.56 -8.77 2.75
C ARG A 100 13.14 -9.68 1.66
N SER A 101 12.38 -10.69 1.25
CA SER A 101 12.76 -11.67 0.24
C SER A 101 12.01 -11.42 -1.07
N GLN A 102 12.74 -11.46 -2.19
CA GLN A 102 12.12 -11.37 -3.51
C GLN A 102 11.23 -12.58 -3.79
N VAL A 103 11.60 -13.76 -3.32
CA VAL A 103 10.78 -14.99 -3.48
C VAL A 103 9.45 -14.81 -2.76
N ASP A 104 9.48 -14.38 -1.51
CA ASP A 104 8.26 -14.16 -0.71
C ASP A 104 7.34 -13.14 -1.40
N ARG A 105 7.91 -12.03 -1.90
CA ARG A 105 7.17 -11.01 -2.62
C ARG A 105 6.47 -11.60 -3.86
N LEU A 106 7.21 -12.29 -4.72
CA LEU A 106 6.68 -12.80 -5.99
C LEU A 106 5.63 -13.89 -5.78
N VAL A 107 5.85 -14.80 -4.82
CA VAL A 107 4.88 -15.85 -4.48
C VAL A 107 3.61 -15.23 -3.92
N ALA A 108 3.71 -14.26 -3.01
CA ALA A 108 2.56 -13.58 -2.44
C ALA A 108 1.75 -12.80 -3.48
N LEU A 109 2.41 -12.05 -4.37
CA LEU A 109 1.74 -11.37 -5.48
C LEU A 109 1.03 -12.36 -6.41
N SER A 110 1.67 -13.48 -6.75
CA SER A 110 1.05 -14.52 -7.57
C SER A 110 -0.18 -15.13 -6.88
N ARG A 111 -0.09 -15.39 -5.56
CA ARG A 111 -1.21 -15.90 -4.77
C ARG A 111 -2.38 -14.92 -4.73
N MET A 112 -2.13 -13.63 -4.49
CA MET A 112 -3.19 -12.61 -4.51
C MET A 112 -3.90 -12.54 -5.86
N ARG A 113 -3.16 -12.60 -6.97
CA ARG A 113 -3.74 -12.67 -8.31
C ARG A 113 -4.61 -13.91 -8.51
N GLN A 114 -4.17 -15.07 -8.04
CA GLN A 114 -4.95 -16.32 -8.12
C GLN A 114 -6.23 -16.28 -7.28
N SER A 115 -6.23 -15.50 -6.19
CA SER A 115 -7.42 -15.29 -5.36
C SER A 115 -8.40 -14.26 -5.93
N GLY A 116 -8.05 -13.56 -7.01
CA GLY A 116 -8.93 -12.58 -7.65
C GLY A 116 -8.56 -11.11 -7.42
N ALA A 117 -7.42 -10.82 -6.77
CA ALA A 117 -6.93 -9.45 -6.68
C ALA A 117 -6.32 -8.98 -8.02
N PHE A 118 -6.58 -7.73 -8.39
CA PHE A 118 -5.92 -7.07 -9.51
C PHE A 118 -4.54 -6.60 -9.07
N LEU A 119 -3.50 -6.95 -9.84
CA LEU A 119 -2.16 -6.39 -9.65
C LEU A 119 -2.00 -5.18 -10.58
N SER A 120 -1.63 -4.02 -10.03
CA SER A 120 -1.43 -2.80 -10.80
C SER A 120 -0.22 -2.03 -10.30
N THR A 121 0.25 -1.06 -11.08
CA THR A 121 1.30 -0.12 -10.66
C THR A 121 0.68 1.19 -10.19
N SER A 122 1.45 1.98 -9.43
CA SER A 122 1.03 3.30 -8.97
C SER A 122 0.60 4.20 -10.13
N GLU A 123 1.42 4.31 -11.18
CA GLU A 123 1.10 5.07 -12.39
C GLU A 123 -0.17 4.54 -13.10
N GLY A 124 -0.27 3.24 -13.30
CA GLY A 124 -1.43 2.64 -13.97
C GLY A 124 -2.74 2.88 -13.21
N LEU A 125 -2.71 2.90 -11.88
CA LEU A 125 -3.88 3.22 -11.05
C LEU A 125 -4.20 4.71 -11.09
N ILE A 126 -3.20 5.59 -11.03
CA ILE A 126 -3.41 7.03 -11.15
C ILE A 126 -4.11 7.35 -12.47
N LEU A 127 -3.63 6.77 -13.59
CA LEU A 127 -4.23 6.93 -14.91
C LEU A 127 -5.67 6.40 -14.98
N GLN A 128 -5.96 5.27 -14.35
CA GLN A 128 -7.33 4.73 -14.26
C GLN A 128 -8.26 5.65 -13.45
N LEU A 129 -7.77 6.24 -12.36
CA LEU A 129 -8.58 7.12 -11.52
C LEU A 129 -8.90 8.46 -12.19
N VAL A 130 -7.95 9.03 -12.94
CA VAL A 130 -8.18 10.30 -13.64
C VAL A 130 -8.99 10.14 -14.92
N GLY A 131 -8.86 9.00 -15.62
CA GLY A 131 -9.62 8.64 -16.82
C GLY A 131 -9.32 9.45 -18.08
N ASP A 132 -8.94 10.73 -17.95
CA ASP A 132 -8.72 11.67 -19.06
C ASP A 132 -7.55 12.62 -18.75
N ALA A 133 -6.77 12.97 -19.77
CA ALA A 133 -5.72 14.00 -19.69
C ALA A 133 -6.28 15.41 -19.42
N ALA A 134 -7.57 15.64 -19.71
CA ALA A 134 -8.29 16.86 -19.39
C ALA A 134 -8.70 16.94 -17.91
N HIS A 135 -8.52 15.89 -17.10
CA HIS A 135 -8.89 15.89 -15.70
C HIS A 135 -8.16 17.04 -14.96
N PRO A 136 -8.84 17.84 -14.10
CA PRO A 136 -8.24 19.02 -13.47
C PRO A 136 -6.96 18.74 -12.67
N GLN A 137 -6.87 17.53 -12.10
CA GLN A 137 -5.70 17.09 -11.32
C GLN A 137 -4.64 16.34 -12.16
N PHE A 138 -4.84 16.12 -13.47
CA PHE A 138 -3.98 15.25 -14.28
C PHE A 138 -2.49 15.62 -14.20
N LYS A 139 -2.17 16.90 -14.40
CA LYS A 139 -0.81 17.43 -14.33
C LYS A 139 -0.22 17.37 -12.93
N GLU A 140 -1.06 17.44 -11.91
CA GLU A 140 -0.62 17.39 -10.52
C GLU A 140 -0.32 15.96 -10.08
N VAL A 141 -1.13 14.97 -10.46
CA VAL A 141 -0.97 13.60 -9.95
C VAL A 141 0.09 12.79 -10.69
N LEU A 142 0.37 13.12 -11.95
CA LEU A 142 1.44 12.52 -12.73
C LEU A 142 2.73 13.33 -12.60
N PRO A 143 3.91 12.68 -12.62
CA PRO A 143 5.16 13.42 -12.75
C PRO A 143 5.22 14.16 -14.10
N PRO A 144 6.04 15.22 -14.20
CA PRO A 144 6.29 15.86 -15.49
C PRO A 144 6.87 14.85 -16.50
N PRO A 145 6.52 14.97 -17.80
CA PRO A 145 6.90 14.02 -18.85
C PRO A 145 8.43 13.87 -19.02
N ASP A 146 9.21 14.87 -18.58
CA ASP A 146 10.67 14.89 -18.66
C ASP A 146 11.37 14.25 -17.45
N LEU A 147 10.61 13.68 -16.50
CA LEU A 147 11.22 12.92 -15.42
C LEU A 147 11.90 11.68 -16.02
N PRO A 148 13.24 11.54 -15.94
CA PRO A 148 13.90 10.38 -16.51
C PRO A 148 13.32 9.13 -15.87
N LEU A 149 12.89 8.18 -16.70
CA LEU A 149 12.55 6.83 -16.25
C LEU A 149 13.69 6.39 -15.35
N LEU A 150 13.45 6.30 -14.04
CA LEU A 150 14.50 6.01 -13.09
C LEU A 150 15.24 4.76 -13.59
N PRO A 151 16.57 4.81 -13.74
CA PRO A 151 17.34 3.64 -14.16
C PRO A 151 16.94 2.47 -13.26
N ARG A 152 16.81 1.25 -13.79
CA ARG A 152 16.38 0.06 -13.00
C ARG A 152 17.09 -0.12 -11.65
N LYS A 153 18.30 0.46 -11.48
CA LYS A 153 19.08 0.45 -10.23
C LYS A 153 18.64 1.48 -9.18
N GLN A 154 17.93 2.54 -9.57
CA GLN A 154 17.41 3.62 -8.73
C GLN A 154 15.88 3.58 -8.54
N GLN A 155 15.19 2.68 -9.26
CA GLN A 155 13.90 2.18 -8.80
C GLN A 155 14.20 1.45 -7.48
N MET A 156 14.18 2.20 -6.38
CA MET A 156 14.41 1.68 -5.05
C MET A 156 13.62 0.38 -4.94
N PRO A 157 14.25 -0.80 -4.85
CA PRO A 157 13.58 -1.85 -4.13
C PRO A 157 13.33 -1.18 -2.78
N PHE A 158 12.08 -1.10 -2.36
CA PHE A 158 11.77 -0.69 -1.00
C PHE A 158 12.41 -1.81 -0.15
N GLN A 159 13.70 -1.67 0.12
CA GLN A 159 14.50 -2.59 0.89
C GLN A 159 14.20 -2.17 2.31
N LEU A 160 13.46 -3.01 3.01
CA LEU A 160 13.28 -2.85 4.43
C LEU A 160 14.67 -2.62 5.05
N PRO A 161 14.86 -1.58 5.87
CA PRO A 161 16.09 -1.46 6.63
C PRO A 161 16.33 -2.79 7.34
N ARG A 162 17.56 -3.31 7.27
CA ARG A 162 17.94 -4.52 7.98
C ARG A 162 17.69 -4.27 9.46
N TYR A 163 16.63 -4.88 9.99
CA TYR A 163 16.29 -4.76 11.39
C TYR A 163 17.37 -5.52 12.17
N SER A 164 18.26 -4.81 12.85
CA SER A 164 19.34 -5.39 13.67
C SER A 164 18.86 -5.76 15.07
N GLY A 165 17.56 -5.90 15.28
CA GLY A 165 16.97 -6.20 16.58
C GLY A 165 17.47 -7.54 17.11
N ARG A 166 18.44 -7.49 18.03
CA ARG A 166 18.74 -8.61 18.92
C ARG A 166 17.48 -8.85 19.73
N ILE A 167 16.86 -10.00 19.52
CA ILE A 167 15.85 -10.53 20.42
C ILE A 167 16.63 -10.83 21.71
N HIS A 168 16.51 -9.96 22.72
CA HIS A 168 16.98 -10.32 24.06
C HIS A 168 16.00 -11.37 24.59
N PRO A 169 16.42 -12.61 24.85
CA PRO A 169 15.58 -13.55 25.57
C PRO A 169 15.51 -13.02 27.01
N GLY A 170 14.34 -12.51 27.41
CA GLY A 170 14.07 -12.18 28.79
C GLY A 170 14.03 -13.45 29.63
N THR A 171 14.93 -13.53 30.60
CA THR A 171 14.77 -14.29 31.85
C THR A 171 13.80 -13.58 32.78
#